data_AF-A0A377GAW7-F1
#
_entry.id   AF-A0A377GAW7-F1
#
_cell.length_a   1.000
_cell.length_b   1.000
_cell.length_c   1.000
_cell.angle_alpha   90.00
_cell.angle_beta   90.00
_cell.angle_gamma   90.00
#
_symmetry.space_group_name_H-M   'P 1'
#
loop_
_entity.id
_entity.type
_entity.pdbx_description
1 polymer ?
#
loop_
_entity_poly.entity_id
_entity_poly.type
_entity_poly.pdbx_seq_one_letter_code
_entity_poly.pdbx_strand_id
1 'polypeptide(L)' 'MGCIVEFNDGFRFNFAQNKCKQKLWIEVLLRFSKSNIEHLAYVLDLPVETLVHVYKGNLYLEEEDASRLGQLFLVMFCD' A
#
# COMPACT_ATOMS: atom_id res chain seq x y z
N MET A 1 12.71 6.08 6.61
CA MET A 1 13.26 5.36 5.43
C MET A 1 12.08 4.91 4.59
N GLY A 2 12.04 5.20 3.29
CA GLY A 2 10.88 4.90 2.42
C GLY A 2 10.99 3.54 1.71
N CYS A 3 9.87 2.94 1.31
CA CYS A 3 9.85 1.75 0.44
C CYS A 3 10.07 2.17 -1.02
N ILE A 4 11.20 1.74 -1.60
CA ILE A 4 11.66 2.17 -2.93
C ILE A 4 12.07 0.96 -3.76
N VAL A 5 11.55 0.88 -4.99
CA VAL A 5 12.01 -0.05 -6.02
C VAL A 5 12.77 0.74 -7.08
N GLU A 6 13.94 0.26 -7.46
CA GLU A 6 14.79 0.86 -8.47
C GLU A 6 15.06 -0.16 -9.58
N PHE A 7 14.90 0.29 -10.82
CA PHE A 7 15.12 -0.50 -12.02
C PHE A 7 16.45 -0.09 -12.66
N ASN A 8 17.07 -1.03 -13.38
CA ASN A 8 18.41 -0.84 -13.96
C ASN A 8 18.48 0.28 -15.03
N ASP A 9 17.35 0.79 -15.49
CA ASP A 9 17.22 1.92 -16.43
C ASP A 9 17.16 3.29 -15.72
N GLY A 10 17.32 3.32 -14.40
CA GLY A 10 17.25 4.53 -13.58
C GLY A 10 15.83 4.91 -13.17
N PHE A 11 14.82 4.11 -13.50
CA PHE A 11 13.46 4.32 -12.99
C PHE A 11 13.41 4.00 -11.49
N ARG A 12 13.00 4.99 -10.68
CA ARG A 12 12.86 4.86 -9.23
C ARG A 12 11.42 5.06 -8.81
N PHE A 13 10.86 4.05 -8.15
CA PHE A 13 9.50 4.07 -7.65
C PHE A 13 9.48 4.13 -6.13
N ASN A 14 9.04 5.26 -5.57
CA ASN A 14 8.86 5.42 -4.12
C ASN A 14 7.38 5.24 -3.76
N PHE A 15 7.06 4.18 -3.02
CA PHE A 15 5.70 3.88 -2.60
C PHE A 15 5.13 4.96 -1.66
N ALA A 16 5.97 5.56 -0.81
CA ALA A 16 5.54 6.60 0.13
C ALA A 16 5.14 7.92 -0.56
N GLN A 17 5.66 8.20 -1.76
CA GLN A 17 5.39 9.44 -2.48
C GLN A 17 4.26 9.34 -3.52
N ASN A 18 3.82 8.13 -3.85
CA ASN A 18 2.79 7.89 -4.86
C ASN A 18 1.37 7.82 -4.26
N LYS A 19 0.95 8.89 -3.58
CA LYS A 19 -0.33 9.01 -2.84
C LYS A 19 -1.55 8.52 -3.64
N CYS A 20 -1.69 8.97 -4.89
CA CYS A 20 -2.81 8.59 -5.76
C CYS A 20 -2.90 7.09 -6.08
N LYS A 21 -1.81 6.33 -5.93
CA LYS A 21 -1.76 4.90 -6.25
C LYS A 21 -2.07 4.01 -5.03
N GLN A 22 -2.10 4.55 -3.82
CA GLN A 22 -2.37 3.77 -2.61
C GLN A 22 -3.76 3.13 -2.63
N LYS A 23 -4.78 3.84 -3.11
CA LYS A 23 -6.12 3.28 -3.34
C LYS A 23 -6.07 2.05 -4.25
N LEU A 24 -5.36 2.16 -5.37
CA LEU A 24 -5.22 1.06 -6.33
C LEU A 24 -4.51 -0.13 -5.71
N TRP A 25 -3.45 0.09 -4.92
CA TRP A 25 -2.76 -1.01 -4.24
C TRP A 25 -3.67 -1.71 -3.24
N ILE A 26 -4.47 -0.98 -2.47
CA ILE A 26 -5.46 -1.56 -1.55
C ILE A 26 -6.50 -2.37 -2.34
N GLU A 27 -7.05 -1.82 -3.44
CA GLU A 27 -8.00 -2.54 -4.31
C GLU A 27 -7.41 -3.87 -4.83
N VAL A 28 -6.16 -3.83 -5.29
CA VAL A 28 -5.45 -5.02 -5.79
C VAL A 28 -5.20 -6.01 -4.65
N LEU A 29 -4.69 -5.56 -3.51
CA LEU A 29 -4.44 -6.42 -2.35
C LEU A 29 -5.72 -7.14 -1.91
N LEU A 30 -6.82 -6.41 -1.70
CA LEU A 30 -8.11 -7.00 -1.32
C LEU A 30 -8.61 -8.03 -2.34
N ARG A 31 -8.45 -7.73 -3.63
CA ARG A 31 -8.92 -8.61 -4.71
C ARG A 31 -8.13 -9.91 -4.79
N PHE A 32 -6.80 -9.85 -4.65
CA PHE A 32 -5.93 -11.00 -4.90
C PHE A 32 -5.59 -11.80 -3.65
N SER A 33 -5.55 -11.19 -2.46
CA SER A 33 -5.27 -11.91 -1.21
C SER A 33 -6.50 -12.64 -0.64
N LYS A 34 -7.68 -12.49 -1.25
CA LYS A 34 -8.97 -12.96 -0.72
C LYS A 34 -9.25 -12.48 0.72
N SER A 35 -8.61 -11.39 1.14
CA SER A 35 -8.79 -10.77 2.45
C SER A 35 -9.82 -9.64 2.39
N ASN A 36 -10.38 -9.28 3.54
CA ASN A 36 -11.23 -8.10 3.68
C ASN A 36 -10.43 -6.90 4.22
N ILE A 37 -11.07 -5.74 4.26
CA ILE A 37 -10.41 -4.49 4.67
C ILE A 37 -10.00 -4.50 6.14
N GLU A 38 -10.74 -5.23 6.98
CA GLU A 38 -10.42 -5.42 8.39
C GLU A 38 -9.12 -6.21 8.55
N HIS A 39 -8.97 -7.31 7.81
CA HIS A 39 -7.75 -8.10 7.83
C HIS A 39 -6.56 -7.32 7.27
N LEU A 40 -6.75 -6.56 6.20
CA LEU A 40 -5.69 -5.72 5.64
C LEU A 40 -5.25 -4.62 6.61
N ALA A 41 -6.19 -3.98 7.31
CA ALA A 41 -5.89 -2.99 8.34
C ALA A 41 -5.11 -3.60 9.51
N TYR A 42 -5.49 -4.81 9.94
CA TYR A 42 -4.76 -5.56 10.96
C TYR A 42 -3.31 -5.86 10.52
N VAL A 43 -3.10 -6.32 9.29
CA VAL A 43 -1.74 -6.61 8.76
C VAL A 43 -0.88 -5.35 8.67
N LEU A 44 -1.48 -4.22 8.31
CA LEU A 44 -0.79 -2.93 8.22
C LEU A 44 -0.60 -2.24 9.58
N ASP A 45 -1.19 -2.78 10.65
CA ASP A 45 -1.25 -2.18 11.99
C ASP A 45 -1.88 -0.77 11.97
N LEU A 46 -3.01 -0.66 11.26
CA LEU A 46 -3.75 0.59 11.06
C LEU A 46 -5.19 0.49 11.56
N PRO A 47 -5.78 1.61 12.02
CA PRO A 47 -7.22 1.67 12.23
C PRO A 47 -7.97 1.36 10.93
N VAL A 48 -9.01 0.52 11.02
CA VAL A 48 -9.85 0.16 9.86
C VAL A 48 -10.43 1.40 9.19
N GLU A 49 -10.86 2.39 9.97
CA GLU A 49 -11.40 3.65 9.45
C GLU A 49 -10.38 4.39 8.58
N THR A 50 -9.12 4.49 9.01
CA THR A 50 -8.05 5.08 8.22
C THR A 50 -7.93 4.39 6.87
N LEU A 51 -7.88 3.06 6.86
CA LEU A 51 -7.74 2.28 5.63
C LEU A 51 -8.97 2.42 4.72
N VAL A 52 -10.19 2.49 5.29
CA VAL A 52 -11.43 2.78 4.55
C VAL A 52 -11.37 4.14 3.87
N HIS A 53 -10.85 5.16 4.54
CA HIS A 53 -10.72 6.49 3.93
C HIS A 53 -9.67 6.51 2.82
N VAL A 54 -8.57 5.77 2.93
CA VAL A 54 -7.59 5.61 1.84
C VAL A 54 -8.22 4.89 0.65
N TYR A 55 -8.93 3.79 0.92
CA TYR A 55 -9.64 3.01 -0.08
C TYR A 55 -10.69 3.82 -0.85
N LYS A 56 -11.39 4.72 -0.15
CA LYS A 56 -12.33 5.68 -0.78
C LYS A 56 -11.64 6.81 -1.52
N GLY A 57 -10.33 6.98 -1.36
CA GLY A 57 -9.55 8.08 -1.96
C GLY A 57 -9.70 9.41 -1.23
N ASN A 58 -10.19 9.40 0.01
CA ASN A 58 -10.41 10.60 0.83
C ASN A 58 -9.15 11.06 1.57
N LEU A 59 -8.24 10.14 1.86
CA LEU A 59 -6.93 10.43 2.44
C LEU A 59 -5.86 9.50 1.85
N TYR A 60 -4.61 9.75 2.21
CA TYR A 60 -3.48 8.89 1.88
C TYR A 60 -2.68 8.63 3.16
N LEU A 61 -2.02 7.48 3.21
CA LEU A 61 -1.02 7.14 4.20
C LEU A 61 0.24 7.97 3.94
N GLU A 62 0.89 8.41 5.01
CA GLU A 62 2.18 9.12 4.93
C GLU A 62 3.32 8.18 5.34
N GLU A 63 4.52 8.50 4.86
CA GLU A 63 5.80 7.94 5.33
C GLU A 63 5.84 6.41 5.57
N GLU A 64 5.84 6.00 6.84
CA GLU A 64 6.01 4.61 7.28
C GLU A 64 4.81 3.75 6.87
N ASP A 65 3.59 4.24 7.06
CA ASP A 65 2.37 3.51 6.73
C ASP A 65 2.26 3.26 5.23
N ALA A 66 2.60 4.27 4.43
CA ALA A 66 2.65 4.13 2.99
C ALA A 66 3.77 3.18 2.53
N SER A 67 4.88 3.15 3.27
CA SER A 67 5.98 2.21 3.02
C SER A 67 5.60 0.78 3.36
N ARG A 68 4.90 0.54 4.47
CA ARG A 68 4.36 -0.78 4.85
C ARG A 68 3.36 -1.29 3.82
N LEU A 69 2.46 -0.44 3.33
CA LEU A 69 1.55 -0.80 2.24
C LEU A 69 2.30 -1.22 0.97
N GLY A 70 3.36 -0.49 0.60
CA GLY A 70 4.20 -0.84 -0.53
C GLY A 70 4.96 -2.16 -0.34
N GLN A 71 5.51 -2.40 0.85
CA GLN A 71 6.18 -3.66 1.18
C GLN A 71 5.21 -4.85 1.11
N LEU A 72 4.00 -4.71 1.67
CA LEU A 72 2.99 -5.76 1.60
C LEU A 72 2.59 -6.06 0.16
N PHE A 73 2.46 -5.02 -0.68
CA PHE A 73 2.21 -5.19 -2.11
C PHE A 73 3.32 -6.02 -2.77
N LEU A 74 4.59 -5.69 -2.51
CA LEU A 74 5.72 -6.44 -3.06
C LEU A 74 5.75 -7.89 -2.56
N VAL A 75 5.52 -8.13 -1.26
CA VAL A 75 5.50 -9.48 -0.68
C VAL A 75 4.39 -10.35 -1.28
N MET A 76 3.24 -9.76 -1.61
CA MET A 76 2.16 -10.52 -2.24
C MET A 76 2.56 -11.01 -3.64
N PHE A 77 3.20 -10.14 -4.44
CA PHE A 77 3.43 -10.36 -5.88
C PHE A 77 4.91 -10.62 -6.24
N CYS A 78 5.72 -11.11 -5.30
CA CYS A 78 7.16 -11.32 -5.55
C CYS A 78 7.52 -12.66 -6.22
N ASP A 79 6.55 -13.54 -6.48
CA ASP A 79 6.73 -14.81 -7.20
C ASP A 79 6.52 -14.70 -8.71
#